data_AF-A0A7C2NAU6-F1
#
_entry.id   AF-A0A7C2NAU6-F1
#
_cell.length_a   1.000
_cell.length_b   1.000
_cell.length_c   1.000
_cell.angle_alpha   90.00
_cell.angle_beta   90.00
_cell.angle_gamma   90.00
#
_symmetry.space_group_name_H-M   'P 1'
#
loop_
_entity.id
_entity.type
_entity.pdbx_description
1 polymer ?
#
loop_
_entity_poly.entity_id
_entity_poly.type
_entity_poly.pdbx_seq_one_letter_code
_entity_poly.pdbx_strand_id
1 'polypeptide(L)'
;MRVAILGTRGIPARYGGFETFAEELSRRLVARGHQVTVYTRRHLVPERLSEYQGVRLVLLPCLRQKHLETLSHTLLSVLHLSRKDYDAVLLCNAANA
;
A
#
# COMPACT_ATOMS: atom_id res chain seq x y z
N MET A 1 9.41 -1.55 -14.46
CA MET A 1 8.67 -0.39 -13.95
C MET A 1 8.54 -0.49 -12.43
N ARG A 2 8.61 0.65 -11.75
CA ARG A 2 8.37 0.81 -10.31
C ARG A 2 6.93 1.27 -10.11
N VAL A 3 6.10 0.40 -9.53
CA VAL A 3 4.67 0.66 -9.32
C VAL A 3 4.38 0.77 -7.83
N ALA A 4 3.70 1.84 -7.43
CA ALA A 4 3.20 2.00 -6.06
C ALA A 4 1.69 1.77 -6.01
N ILE A 5 1.22 1.02 -5.01
CA ILE A 5 -0.20 0.85 -4.70
C ILE A 5 -0.44 1.40 -3.30
N LEU A 6 -1.39 2.33 -3.19
CA LEU A 6 -1.82 2.91 -1.92
C LEU A 6 -3.33 3.14 -1.89
N GLY A 7 -3.83 3.60 -0.75
CA GLY A 7 -5.27 3.71 -0.50
C GLY A 7 -5.91 2.35 -0.22
N THR A 8 -5.15 1.35 0.21
CA THR A 8 -5.69 0.07 0.72
C THR A 8 -5.30 -0.08 2.19
N ARG A 9 -5.91 -1.03 2.90
CA ARG A 9 -5.42 -1.42 4.22
C ARG A 9 -4.04 -2.10 4.16
N GLY A 10 -3.73 -2.72 3.02
CA GLY A 10 -2.46 -3.38 2.72
C GLY A 10 -2.67 -4.85 2.35
N ILE A 11 -1.56 -5.56 2.20
CA ILE A 11 -1.52 -7.02 1.96
C ILE A 11 -0.70 -7.70 3.07
N PRO A 12 -0.98 -8.95 3.46
CA PRO A 12 -1.96 -9.89 2.87
C PRO A 12 -3.42 -9.47 3.10
N ALA A 13 -4.29 -9.77 2.15
CA ALA A 13 -5.70 -9.47 2.24
C ALA A 13 -6.35 -10.30 3.35
N ARG A 14 -6.98 -9.64 4.33
CA ARG A 14 -7.70 -10.31 5.43
C ARG A 14 -9.21 -10.30 5.22
N TYR A 15 -9.77 -9.16 4.79
CA TYR A 15 -11.18 -9.00 4.45
C TYR A 15 -11.41 -7.67 3.71
N GLY A 16 -11.69 -7.73 2.41
CA GLY A 16 -12.03 -6.55 1.59
C GLY A 16 -11.63 -6.68 0.12
N GLY A 17 -12.51 -6.21 -0.79
CA GLY A 17 -12.33 -6.37 -2.23
C GLY A 17 -11.11 -5.61 -2.78
N PHE A 18 -10.81 -4.42 -2.24
CA PHE A 18 -9.63 -3.64 -2.64
C PHE A 18 -8.32 -4.29 -2.18
N GLU A 19 -8.32 -4.90 -0.99
CA GLU A 19 -7.16 -5.64 -0.49
C GLU A 19 -6.88 -6.88 -1.34
N THR A 20 -7.90 -7.68 -1.64
CA THR A 20 -7.75 -8.86 -2.53
C THR A 20 -7.30 -8.44 -3.92
N PHE A 21 -7.87 -7.36 -4.47
CA PHE A 21 -7.45 -6.80 -5.75
C PHE A 21 -5.97 -6.37 -5.72
N ALA A 22 -5.56 -5.64 -4.68
CA ALA A 22 -4.18 -5.19 -4.54
C ALA A 22 -3.21 -6.36 -4.39
N GLU A 23 -3.58 -7.42 -3.67
CA GLU A 23 -2.77 -8.63 -3.54
C GLU A 23 -2.59 -9.35 -4.88
N GLU A 24 -3.69 -9.64 -5.59
CA GLU A 24 -3.63 -10.34 -6.88
C GLU A 24 -2.91 -9.53 -7.95
N LEU A 25 -3.18 -8.22 -8.02
CA LEU A 25 -2.52 -7.33 -8.96
C LEU A 25 -1.01 -7.22 -8.68
N SER A 26 -0.63 -6.97 -7.43
CA SER A 26 0.77 -6.76 -7.06
C SER A 26 1.61 -8.01 -7.33
N ARG A 27 1.13 -9.19 -6.95
CA ARG A 27 1.79 -10.47 -7.28
C ARG A 27 2.00 -10.64 -8.78
N ARG A 28 0.96 -10.40 -9.58
CA ARG A 28 1.01 -10.59 -11.04
C ARG A 28 1.90 -9.56 -11.75
N LEU A 29 2.05 -8.37 -11.19
CA LEU A 29 2.99 -7.36 -11.69
C LEU A 29 4.43 -7.74 -11.33
N VAL A 30 4.68 -8.24 -10.11
CA VAL A 30 5.99 -8.78 -9.72
C VAL A 30 6.39 -9.95 -10.61
N ALA A 31 5.47 -10.88 -10.88
CA ALA A 31 5.72 -12.02 -11.78
C ALA A 31 6.06 -11.59 -13.22
N ARG A 32 5.66 -10.39 -13.64
CA ARG A 32 6.03 -9.77 -14.93
C ARG A 32 7.34 -8.98 -14.89
N GLY A 33 8.08 -9.02 -13.77
CA GLY A 33 9.37 -8.34 -13.60
C GLY A 33 9.25 -6.88 -13.17
N HIS A 34 8.10 -6.44 -12.67
CA HIS A 34 7.94 -5.09 -12.14
C HIS A 34 8.29 -5.02 -10.65
N GLN A 35 8.82 -3.88 -10.21
CA GLN A 35 9.08 -3.61 -8.79
C GLN A 35 7.82 -2.99 -8.20
N VAL A 36 7.07 -3.76 -7.40
CA VAL A 36 5.81 -3.30 -6.81
C VAL A 36 6.00 -2.97 -5.34
N THR A 37 5.52 -1.81 -4.93
CA THR A 37 5.44 -1.41 -3.53
C THR A 37 3.98 -1.24 -3.12
N VAL A 38 3.55 -1.90 -2.06
CA VAL A 38 2.24 -1.69 -1.44
C VAL A 38 2.41 -0.95 -0.12
N TYR A 39 1.67 0.15 0.02
CA TYR A 39 1.61 0.88 1.28
C TYR A 39 0.57 0.24 2.19
N THR A 40 1.02 -0.15 3.38
CA THR A 40 0.24 -0.89 4.36
C THR A 40 0.20 -0.10 5.67
N ARG A 41 -0.95 -0.11 6.36
CA ARG A 41 -1.06 0.53 7.66
C ARG A 41 -0.29 -0.29 8.71
N ARG A 42 0.66 0.33 9.43
CA ARG A 42 1.57 -0.35 10.37
C ARG A 42 0.88 -1.22 11.43
N HIS A 43 -0.36 -0.92 11.80
CA HIS A 43 -1.08 -1.65 12.85
C HIS A 43 -1.77 -2.95 12.37
N LEU A 44 -1.80 -3.22 11.05
CA LEU A 44 -2.51 -4.37 10.48
C LEU A 44 -1.61 -5.57 10.17
N VAL A 45 -0.29 -5.34 10.13
CA VAL A 45 0.71 -6.34 9.77
C VAL A 45 1.85 -6.27 10.79
N PRO A 46 2.41 -7.42 11.23
CA PRO A 46 3.57 -7.42 12.13
C PRO A 46 4.73 -6.61 11.53
N GLU A 47 5.40 -5.81 12.37
CA GLU A 47 6.41 -4.80 11.97
C GLU A 47 7.59 -5.32 11.13
N ARG A 48 7.80 -6.63 11.07
CA ARG A 48 8.91 -7.27 10.34
C ARG A 48 8.58 -7.69 8.92
N LEU A 49 7.34 -7.53 8.44
CA LEU A 49 7.01 -7.86 7.04
C LEU A 49 7.41 -6.70 6.12
N SER A 50 8.64 -6.73 5.61
CA SER A 50 9.16 -5.78 4.61
C SER A 50 8.87 -6.23 3.17
N GLU A 51 8.57 -7.50 2.97
CA GLU A 51 8.30 -8.10 1.68
C GLU A 51 7.27 -9.23 1.80
N TYR A 52 6.38 -9.31 0.82
CA TYR A 52 5.38 -10.37 0.70
C TYR A 52 5.32 -10.85 -0.74
N GLN A 53 5.75 -12.08 -0.99
CA GLN A 53 5.70 -12.71 -2.33
C GLN A 53 6.34 -11.85 -3.43
N GLY A 54 7.50 -11.26 -3.14
CA GLY A 54 8.21 -10.37 -4.06
C GLY A 54 7.68 -8.94 -4.11
N VAL A 55 6.59 -8.64 -3.39
CA VAL A 55 6.03 -7.29 -3.26
C VAL A 55 6.65 -6.58 -2.06
N ARG A 56 7.21 -5.40 -2.26
CA ARG A 56 7.75 -4.58 -1.16
C ARG A 56 6.62 -3.97 -0.36
N LEU A 57 6.69 -4.08 0.97
CA LEU A 57 5.72 -3.45 1.87
C LEU A 57 6.34 -2.21 2.51
N VAL A 58 5.61 -1.09 2.42
CA VAL A 58 5.96 0.13 3.14
C VAL A 58 4.93 0.36 4.23
N LEU A 59 5.35 0.13 5.46
CA LEU A 59 4.53 0.29 6.65
C LEU A 59 4.60 1.76 7.11
N LEU A 60 3.53 2.52 6.88
CA LEU A 60 3.44 3.90 7.38
C LEU A 60 2.55 3.99 8.62
N PRO A 61 2.90 4.87 9.58
CA PRO A 61 2.01 5.20 10.69
C PRO A 61 0.78 5.96 10.17
N CYS A 62 -0.36 5.75 10.80
CA CYS A 62 -1.59 6.49 10.55
C CYS A 62 -2.16 6.99 11.89
N LEU A 63 -2.70 8.20 11.92
CA LEU A 63 -3.35 8.73 13.12
C LEU A 63 -4.64 7.94 13.37
N ARG A 64 -4.78 7.33 14.55
CA ARG A 64 -5.92 6.47 14.93
C ARG A 64 -7.18 7.28 15.28
N GLN A 65 -7.64 8.10 14.36
CA GLN A 65 -8.92 8.81 14.47
C GLN A 65 -9.77 8.50 13.24
N LYS A 66 -11.03 8.13 13.46
CA LYS A 66 -11.97 7.55 12.47
C LYS A 66 -11.98 8.26 11.10
N HIS A 67 -11.85 9.58 11.08
CA HIS A 67 -11.87 10.38 9.83
C HIS A 67 -10.50 10.90 9.41
N LEU A 68 -9.52 10.92 10.31
CA LEU A 68 -8.17 11.43 10.06
C LEU A 68 -7.17 10.32 9.72
N GLU A 69 -7.54 9.05 9.91
CA GLU A 69 -6.68 7.91 9.62
C GLU A 69 -6.38 7.79 8.12
N THR A 70 -7.40 7.83 7.28
CA THR A 70 -7.25 7.74 5.82
C THR A 70 -6.54 8.98 5.25
N LEU A 71 -6.85 10.18 5.78
CA LEU A 71 -6.22 11.43 5.34
C LEU A 71 -4.74 11.50 5.74
N SER A 72 -4.41 11.22 7.00
CA SER A 72 -3.02 11.24 7.49
C SER A 72 -2.16 10.20 6.79
N HIS A 73 -2.68 8.98 6.59
CA HIS A 73 -1.96 7.94 5.89
C HIS A 73 -1.74 8.31 4.42
N THR A 74 -2.77 8.80 3.72
CA THR A 74 -2.65 9.20 2.31
C THR A 74 -1.65 10.36 2.16
N LEU A 75 -1.69 11.37 3.04
CA LEU A 75 -0.75 12.48 3.03
C LEU A 75 0.70 12.01 3.24
N LEU A 76 0.94 11.13 4.22
CA LEU A 76 2.25 10.55 4.47
C LEU A 76 2.72 9.64 3.34
N SER A 77 1.82 8.86 2.74
CA SER A 77 2.12 8.06 1.56
C SER A 77 2.56 8.95 0.40
N VAL A 78 1.83 10.03 0.10
CA VAL A 78 2.18 10.96 -0.99
C VAL A 78 3.52 11.66 -0.72
N LEU A 79 3.76 12.13 0.50
CA LEU A 79 5.03 12.76 0.91
C LEU A 79 6.23 11.80 0.86
N HIS A 80 6.02 10.51 1.14
CA HIS A 80 7.06 9.50 1.03
C HIS A 80 7.27 9.06 -0.42
N LEU A 81 6.19 9.01 -1.20
CA LEU A 81 6.20 8.67 -2.62
C LEU A 81 6.92 9.75 -3.44
N SER A 82 6.75 11.04 -3.12
CA SER A 82 7.45 12.14 -3.79
C SER A 82 8.97 12.13 -3.62
N ARG A 83 9.50 11.34 -2.68
CA ARG A 83 10.95 11.13 -2.47
C ARG A 83 11.49 9.88 -3.20
N LYS A 84 10.66 9.21 -4.00
CA LYS A 84 11.04 7.99 -4.72
C LYS A 84 10.57 8.04 -6.17
N ASP A 85 11.38 7.51 -7.07
CA ASP A 85 11.01 7.41 -8.48
C ASP A 85 10.07 6.22 -8.68
N TYR A 86 8.77 6.50 -8.81
CA TYR A 86 7.76 5.53 -9.25
C TYR A 86 7.27 5.93 -10.65
N ASP A 87 7.15 4.95 -11.54
CA ASP A 87 6.66 5.16 -12.91
C ASP A 87 5.13 5.25 -12.95
N ALA A 88 4.46 4.58 -12.00
CA ALA A 88 3.01 4.57 -11.90
C ALA A 88 2.55 4.41 -10.44
N VAL A 89 1.44 5.08 -10.12
CA VAL A 89 0.83 5.06 -8.79
C VAL A 89 -0.65 4.71 -8.92
N LEU A 90 -1.07 3.64 -8.24
CA LEU A 90 -2.46 3.22 -8.18
C LEU A 90 -3.06 3.53 -6.81
N LEU A 91 -4.12 4.34 -6.82
CA LEU A 91 -4.84 4.76 -5.62
C LEU A 91 -6.21 4.10 -5.60
N CYS A 92 -6.36 3.04 -4.79
CA CYS A 92 -7.56 2.19 -4.82
C CYS A 92 -8.72 2.78 -4.01
N ASN A 93 -8.43 3.47 -2.90
CA ASN A 93 -9.44 4.12 -2.07
C ASN A 93 -8.81 5.26 -1.25
N ALA A 94 -8.92 6.48 -1.79
CA ALA A 94 -8.28 7.68 -1.23
C ALA A 94 -9.10 8.37 -0.12
N ALA A 95 -10.40 8.07 -0.03
CA ALA A 95 -11.35 8.95 0.65
C ALA A 95 -12.54 8.24 1.30
N ASN A 96 -12.59 6.91 1.36
CA ASN A 96 -13.63 6.25 2.12
C ASN A 96 -13.21 6.15 3.61
N ALA A 97 -14.07 6.69 4.47
CA ALA A 97 -13.96 6.62 5.93
C ALA A 97 -14.40 5.24 6.45
#